data_AF-A0A350W7U9-F1
#
_entry.id   AF-A0A350W7U9-F1
#
_cell.length_a   1.000
_cell.length_b   1.000
_cell.length_c   1.000
_cell.angle_alpha   90.00
_cell.angle_beta   90.00
_cell.angle_gamma   90.00
#
_symmetry.space_group_name_H-M   'P 1'
#
loop_
_entity.id
_entity.type
_entity.pdbx_description
1 polymer ?
#
loop_
_entity_poly.entity_id
_entity_poly.type
_entity_poly.pdbx_seq_one_letter_code
_entity_poly.pdbx_strand_id
1 'polypeptide(L)' 'MIYPSIDKILNIVDSKYALVYIVSDRAKQMTRTGYYQKPIKEYKSKKNIGRALEEVYDGLIHIEKH' A
#
# COMPACT_ATOMS: atom_id res chain seq x y z
N MET A 1 3.99 -9.55 -13.12
CA MET A 1 4.10 -10.22 -11.81
C MET A 1 3.58 -9.25 -10.75
N ILE A 2 2.67 -9.67 -9.87
CA ILE A 2 2.12 -8.80 -8.83
C ILE A 2 3.19 -8.68 -7.73
N TYR A 3 3.67 -7.46 -7.52
CA TYR A 3 4.58 -7.11 -6.43
C TYR A 3 3.86 -6.11 -5.53
N PRO A 4 3.93 -6.25 -4.19
CA PRO A 4 4.56 -7.32 -3.42
C PRO A 4 3.73 -8.63 -3.40
N SER A 5 4.29 -9.70 -2.80
CA SER A 5 3.52 -10.93 -2.51
C SER A 5 2.50 -10.66 -1.39
N ILE A 6 1.25 -11.10 -1.59
CA ILE A 6 0.16 -10.92 -0.62
C ILE A 6 0.48 -11.59 0.72
N ASP A 7 1.07 -12.78 0.72
CA ASP A 7 1.40 -13.51 1.95
C ASP A 7 2.39 -12.72 2.81
N LYS A 8 3.35 -12.02 2.19
CA LYS A 8 4.28 -11.16 2.94
C LYS A 8 3.57 -9.97 3.57
N ILE A 9 2.60 -9.38 2.86
CA ILE A 9 1.85 -8.23 3.39
C ILE A 9 0.95 -8.66 4.54
N LEU A 10 0.35 -9.86 4.48
CA LEU A 10 -0.47 -10.41 5.56
C LEU A 10 0.30 -10.70 6.85
N ASN A 11 1.64 -10.68 6.84
CA ASN A 11 2.43 -10.69 8.08
C ASN A 11 2.54 -9.29 8.73
N ILE A 12 2.19 -8.24 8.01
CA ILE A 12 2.25 -6.83 8.46
C ILE A 12 0.86 -6.36 8.89
N VAL A 13 -0.19 -6.80 8.20
CA VAL A 13 -1.59 -6.41 8.45
C VAL A 13 -2.43 -7.58 8.93
N ASP A 14 -3.30 -7.33 9.90
CA ASP A 14 -4.00 -8.38 10.67
C ASP A 14 -4.98 -9.22 9.86
N SER A 15 -5.49 -8.71 8.74
CA SER A 15 -6.44 -9.44 7.92
C SER A 15 -6.42 -9.02 6.46
N LYS A 16 -6.91 -9.92 5.59
CA LYS A 16 -7.16 -9.63 4.17
C LYS A 16 -8.12 -8.46 3.96
N TYR A 17 -9.14 -8.33 4.81
CA TYR A 17 -10.10 -7.23 4.71
C TYR A 17 -9.47 -5.89 5.10
N ALA A 18 -8.68 -5.86 6.17
CA ALA A 18 -7.91 -4.68 6.56
C ALA A 18 -6.96 -4.27 5.43
N LEU A 19 -6.25 -5.23 4.83
CA LEU A 19 -5.37 -4.98 3.68
C LEU A 19 -6.11 -4.28 2.54
N VAL A 20 -7.24 -4.85 2.11
CA VAL A 20 -8.04 -4.31 1.00
C VAL A 20 -8.52 -2.89 1.33
N TYR A 21 -8.98 -2.65 2.57
CA TYR A 21 -9.44 -1.34 3.00
C TYR A 21 -8.31 -0.30 2.97
N ILE A 22 -7.18 -0.59 3.61
CA ILE A 22 -6.01 0.31 3.71
C ILE A 22 -5.49 0.67 2.32
N VAL A 23 -5.30 -0.34 1.46
CA VAL A 23 -4.76 -0.15 0.11
C VAL A 23 -5.73 0.65 -0.75
N SER A 24 -7.04 0.40 -0.63
CA SER A 24 -8.06 1.13 -1.38
C SER A 24 -8.12 2.60 -0.96
N ASP A 25 -8.11 2.87 0.34
CA ASP A 25 -8.15 4.24 0.87
C ASP A 25 -6.88 5.01 0.49
N ARG A 26 -5.70 4.38 0.67
CA ARG A 26 -4.43 5.00 0.30
C ARG A 26 -4.34 5.29 -1.20
N ALA A 27 -4.80 4.39 -2.05
CA ALA A 27 -4.82 4.63 -3.50
C ALA A 27 -5.73 5.82 -3.89
N LYS A 28 -6.87 6.00 -3.19
CA LYS A 28 -7.73 7.18 -3.36
C LYS A 28 -7.02 8.45 -2.90
N GLN A 29 -6.33 8.41 -1.76
CA GLN A 29 -5.56 9.55 -1.24
C GLN A 29 -4.47 9.99 -2.24
N MET A 30 -3.70 9.06 -2.79
CA MET A 30 -2.70 9.32 -3.83
C MET A 30 -3.32 9.99 -5.06
N THR A 31 -4.51 9.53 -5.45
CA THR A 31 -5.22 10.06 -6.62
C THR A 31 -5.71 11.50 -6.37
N ARG A 32 -6.20 11.78 -5.15
CA ARG A 32 -6.71 13.11 -4.77
C ARG A 32 -5.60 14.13 -4.55
N THR A 33 -4.48 13.71 -3.97
CA THR A 33 -3.43 14.63 -3.51
C THR A 33 -2.22 14.68 -4.42
N GLY A 34 -2.02 13.66 -5.27
CA GLY A 34 -0.77 13.48 -6.01
C GLY A 34 0.43 13.14 -5.13
N TYR A 35 0.23 12.89 -3.83
CA TYR A 35 1.29 12.65 -2.87
C TYR A 35 1.62 11.17 -2.70
N TYR A 36 2.91 10.86 -2.72
CA TYR A 36 3.50 9.53 -2.65
C TYR A 36 4.49 9.49 -1.48
N GLN A 37 4.53 8.39 -0.73
CA GLN A 37 5.45 8.27 0.41
C GLN A 37 6.92 8.11 -0.02
N LYS A 38 7.16 7.64 -1.26
CA LYS A 38 8.50 7.54 -1.87
C LYS A 38 8.52 8.14 -3.28
N PRO A 39 9.70 8.46 -3.84
CA PRO A 39 9.82 8.95 -5.21
C PRO A 39 9.16 8.02 -6.23
N ILE A 40 8.47 8.57 -7.23
CA ILE A 40 7.66 7.78 -8.17
C ILE A 40 8.46 6.71 -8.95
N LYS A 41 9.77 6.97 -9.14
CA LYS A 41 10.75 6.09 -9.79
C LYS A 41 11.08 4.83 -8.99
N GLU A 42 10.82 4.82 -7.68
CA GLU A 42 11.13 3.70 -6.79
C GLU A 42 9.98 2.69 -6.67
N TYR A 43 8.79 3.05 -7.16
CA TYR A 43 7.70 2.10 -7.25
C TYR A 43 7.89 1.16 -8.44
N LYS A 44 7.67 -0.13 -8.21
CA LYS A 44 7.60 -1.11 -9.30
C LYS A 44 6.26 -1.01 -10.03
N SER A 45 5.22 -0.61 -9.30
CA SER A 45 3.85 -0.51 -9.79
C SER A 45 3.58 0.85 -10.45
N LYS A 46 2.95 0.79 -11.63
CA LYS A 46 2.49 2.00 -12.34
C LYS A 46 1.15 2.53 -11.81
N LYS A 47 0.30 1.66 -11.26
CA LYS A 47 -1.03 2.02 -10.73
C LYS A 47 -0.96 2.31 -9.23
N ASN A 48 -1.75 3.27 -8.76
CA ASN A 48 -1.81 3.67 -7.35
C ASN A 48 -2.13 2.51 -6.40
N ILE A 49 -2.96 1.55 -6.83
CA ILE A 49 -3.26 0.36 -6.01
C ILE A 49 -2.00 -0.47 -5.71
N GLY A 50 -1.13 -0.64 -6.70
CA GLY A 50 0.13 -1.37 -6.52
C GLY A 50 1.12 -0.54 -5.70
N ARG A 51 1.15 0.77 -5.91
CA ARG A 51 1.99 1.68 -5.10
C ARG A 51 1.59 1.66 -3.63
N ALA A 52 0.29 1.64 -3.33
CA ALA A 52 -0.21 1.50 -1.97
C ALA A 52 0.18 0.16 -1.34
N LEU A 53 0.11 -0.95 -2.09
CA LEU A 53 0.62 -2.25 -1.61
C LEU A 53 2.12 -2.20 -1.30
N GLU A 54 2.91 -1.49 -2.10
CA GLU A 54 4.33 -1.29 -1.84
C GLU A 54 4.59 -0.44 -0.61
N GLU A 55 3.83 0.64 -0.39
CA GLU A 55 3.97 1.46 0.84
C GLU A 55 3.62 0.67 2.11
N VAL A 56 2.59 -0.19 2.06
CA VAL A 56 2.28 -1.10 3.18
C VAL A 56 3.44 -2.08 3.41
N TYR A 57 3.96 -2.69 2.34
CA TYR A 57 5.05 -3.65 2.44
C TYR A 57 6.36 -3.04 2.94
N ASP A 58 6.66 -1.80 2.53
CA ASP A 58 7.84 -1.05 2.94
C ASP A 58 7.68 -0.43 4.35
N GLY A 59 6.53 -0.64 5.02
CA GLY A 59 6.28 -0.13 6.38
C GLY A 59 6.04 1.38 6.45
N LEU A 60 5.71 2.02 5.33
CA LEU A 60 5.47 3.46 5.20
C LEU A 60 4.05 3.89 5.60
N ILE A 61 3.20 2.93 5.97
CA ILE A 61 1.85 3.15 6.48
C ILE A 61 1.78 2.62 7.90
N HIS A 62 1.54 3.53 8.85
CA HIS A 62 1.32 3.19 10.24
C HIS A 62 -0.18 2.94 10.47
N ILE A 63 -0.49 1.73 10.93
CA ILE A 63 -1.87 1.32 11.22
C ILE A 63 -2.00 1.32 12.74
N GLU A 64 -2.75 2.27 13.28
CA GLU A 64 -3.07 2.29 14.69
C GLU A 64 -4.12 1.22 14.98
N LYS A 65 -3.77 0.30 15.89
CA LYS A 65 -4.72 -0.68 16.43
C LYS A 65 -5.25 -0.10 17.73
N HIS A 66 -6.54 0.16 17.78
CA HIS A 66 -7.25 0.47 19.02
C HIS A 66 -7.62 -0.82 19.75
#